data_AF-A0A644Z1W8-F1
#
_entry.id   AF-A0A644Z1W8-F1
#
_cell.length_a   1.000
_cell.length_b   1.000
_cell.length_c   1.000
_cell.angle_alpha   90.00
_cell.angle_beta   90.00
_cell.angle_gamma   90.00
#
_symmetry.space_group_name_H-M   'P 1'
#
loop_
_entity.id
_entity.type
_entity.pdbx_description
1 polymer ?
#
loop_
_entity_poly.entity_id
_entity_poly.type
_entity_poly.pdbx_seq_one_letter_code
_entity_poly.pdbx_strand_id
1 'polypeptide(L)'
;MCRKLDVDLLISLENLQIKAVKTVKFMPDWNVFLVTTDARVFTNVKAYLPKRNGAMASLVLNDSIFWEEGASTETSAMAQLIKDEELIRQTSDFGGTIPVNKLTPSWKTSQRFYYSNGSVNMRDAAVYVREQEWEKAFELWQKEYQQSKSKKVKMRTALNSALYYEMQDSIPQAVEWATIAQNLADEVEKATTKMKEKKSIYTFPNYFSISVYLSDLSERMSNIAKLNMQMDRFKDDF
;
A
#
# COMPACT_ATOMS: atom_id res chain seq x y z
N MET A 1 -23.63 27.95 -10.19
CA MET A 1 -22.44 28.33 -9.42
C MET A 1 -21.23 28.51 -10.34
N CYS A 2 -20.84 27.52 -11.15
CA CYS A 2 -19.68 27.64 -12.06
C CYS A 2 -19.72 28.86 -13.00
N ARG A 3 -20.86 29.15 -13.65
CA ARG A 3 -21.00 30.36 -14.49
C ARG A 3 -20.87 31.69 -13.74
N LYS A 4 -21.20 31.71 -12.44
CA LYS A 4 -21.05 32.91 -11.61
C LYS A 4 -19.59 33.13 -11.18
N LEU A 5 -18.84 32.05 -11.04
CA LEU A 5 -17.42 32.05 -10.68
C LEU A 5 -16.49 32.12 -11.90
N ASP A 6 -17.05 32.04 -13.11
CA ASP A 6 -16.33 31.99 -14.39
C ASP A 6 -15.24 30.90 -14.44
N VAL A 7 -15.62 29.67 -14.05
CA VAL A 7 -14.71 28.50 -14.03
C VAL A 7 -15.20 27.37 -14.93
N ASP A 8 -14.27 26.66 -15.55
CA ASP A 8 -14.55 25.48 -16.40
C ASP A 8 -14.91 24.22 -15.58
N LEU A 9 -14.40 24.13 -14.36
CA LEU A 9 -14.65 23.05 -13.41
C LEU A 9 -14.71 23.63 -11.99
N LEU A 10 -15.71 23.22 -11.22
CA LEU A 10 -15.78 23.50 -9.79
C LEU A 10 -15.71 22.19 -9.01
N ILE A 11 -14.72 22.06 -8.14
CA ILE A 11 -14.64 20.99 -7.15
C ILE A 11 -15.09 21.56 -5.82
N SER A 12 -16.05 20.90 -5.18
CA SER A 12 -16.63 21.32 -3.91
C SER A 12 -16.51 20.20 -2.88
N LEU A 13 -15.98 20.53 -1.71
CA LEU A 13 -16.06 19.70 -0.52
C LEU A 13 -17.37 20.04 0.21
N GLU A 14 -18.29 19.09 0.21
CA GLU A 14 -19.62 19.22 0.79
C GLU A 14 -19.78 18.24 1.96
N ASN A 15 -20.66 18.59 2.90
CA ASN A 15 -21.07 17.71 4.01
C ASN A 15 -19.88 17.07 4.77
N LEU A 16 -18.92 17.91 5.19
CA LEU A 16 -17.86 17.50 6.10
C LEU A 16 -18.47 17.16 7.46
N GLN A 17 -18.45 15.89 7.84
CA GLN A 17 -18.97 15.42 9.13
C GLN A 17 -17.84 14.82 9.95
N ILE A 18 -17.75 15.21 11.22
CA ILE A 18 -16.75 14.70 12.16
C ILE A 18 -17.50 13.99 13.29
N LYS A 19 -17.11 12.75 13.56
CA LYS A 19 -17.60 11.97 14.70
C LYS A 19 -16.42 11.61 15.59
N ALA A 20 -16.32 12.24 16.74
CA ALA A 20 -15.25 11.99 17.71
C ALA A 20 -15.76 11.21 18.92
N VAL A 21 -14.98 10.23 19.38
CA VAL A 21 -15.24 9.44 20.59
C VAL A 21 -14.01 9.51 21.49
N LYS A 22 -14.22 9.82 22.77
CA LYS A 22 -13.16 9.81 23.78
C LYS A 22 -13.25 8.53 24.61
N THR A 23 -12.14 7.84 24.81
CA THR A 23 -12.07 6.58 25.56
C THR A 23 -10.98 6.66 26.62
N VAL A 24 -11.23 6.10 27.80
CA VAL A 24 -10.25 5.96 28.88
C VAL A 24 -10.05 4.49 29.19
N LYS A 25 -8.80 4.07 29.34
CA LYS A 25 -8.44 2.71 29.72
C LYS A 25 -7.29 2.72 30.71
N PHE A 26 -7.46 2.06 31.85
CA PHE A 26 -6.36 1.77 32.75
C PHE A 26 -5.56 0.56 32.23
N MET A 27 -4.24 0.67 32.18
CA MET A 27 -3.30 -0.37 31.76
C MET A 27 -2.49 -0.85 32.98
N PRO A 28 -2.89 -1.97 33.62
CA PRO A 28 -2.27 -2.43 34.87
C PRO A 28 -0.78 -2.73 34.73
N ASP A 29 -0.36 -3.33 33.61
CA ASP A 29 1.02 -3.74 33.37
C ASP A 29 2.02 -2.57 33.37
N TRP A 30 1.53 -1.36 33.06
CA TRP A 30 2.33 -0.13 33.03
C TRP A 30 1.93 0.88 34.10
N ASN A 31 0.91 0.57 34.90
CA ASN A 31 0.31 1.47 35.90
C ASN A 31 0.00 2.88 35.33
N VAL A 32 -0.58 2.91 34.11
CA VAL A 32 -0.87 4.13 33.34
C VAL A 32 -2.34 4.14 32.91
N PHE A 33 -2.97 5.30 32.95
CA PHE A 33 -4.22 5.59 32.25
C PHE A 33 -3.91 6.04 30.84
N LEU A 34 -4.37 5.28 29.85
CA LEU A 34 -4.36 5.63 28.44
C LEU A 34 -5.69 6.27 28.09
N VAL A 35 -5.65 7.47 27.51
CA VAL A 35 -6.82 8.20 27.03
C VAL A 35 -6.66 8.40 25.53
N THR A 36 -7.69 8.06 24.75
CA THR A 36 -7.71 8.28 23.31
C THR A 36 -8.86 9.19 22.92
N THR A 37 -8.65 9.97 21.86
CA THR A 37 -9.75 10.55 21.08
C THR A 37 -9.67 10.04 19.65
N ASP A 38 -10.69 9.31 19.23
CA ASP A 38 -10.79 8.73 17.90
C ASP A 38 -11.80 9.53 17.09
N ALA A 39 -11.36 10.21 16.04
CA ALA A 39 -12.23 10.99 15.16
C ALA A 39 -12.35 10.34 13.78
N ARG A 40 -13.59 10.04 13.38
CA ARG A 40 -13.91 9.63 12.00
C ARG A 40 -14.47 10.82 11.24
N VAL A 41 -13.85 11.13 10.11
CA VAL A 41 -14.20 12.25 9.24
C VAL A 41 -14.83 11.70 7.96
N PHE A 42 -15.98 12.25 7.58
CA PHE A 42 -16.70 11.92 6.36
C PHE A 42 -16.73 13.15 5.46
N THR A 43 -16.47 12.94 4.18
CA THR A 43 -16.34 13.98 3.17
C THR A 43 -17.17 13.60 1.95
N ASN A 44 -17.85 14.58 1.34
CA ASN A 44 -18.48 14.41 0.04
C ASN A 44 -17.86 15.39 -0.96
N VAL A 45 -17.06 14.88 -1.89
CA VAL A 45 -16.48 15.72 -2.94
C VAL A 45 -17.31 15.61 -4.20
N LYS A 46 -17.72 16.76 -4.74
CA LYS A 46 -18.48 16.84 -5.99
C LYS A 46 -17.78 17.71 -7.01
N ALA A 47 -17.84 17.26 -8.26
CA ALA A 47 -17.33 17.99 -9.41
C ALA A 47 -18.49 18.51 -10.26
N TYR A 48 -18.46 19.77 -10.64
CA TYR A 48 -19.52 20.45 -11.40
C TYR A 48 -18.98 21.10 -12.67
N LEU A 49 -19.76 21.03 -13.75
CA LEU A 49 -19.45 21.65 -15.05
C LEU A 49 -20.46 22.75 -15.39
N PRO A 50 -20.06 23.85 -16.07
CA PRO A 50 -20.93 25.00 -16.37
C PRO A 50 -22.21 24.71 -17.17
N LYS A 51 -22.16 23.68 -18.02
CA LYS A 51 -23.25 23.29 -18.94
C LYS A 51 -24.08 22.10 -18.45
N ARG A 52 -23.77 21.56 -17.27
CA ARG A 52 -24.47 20.41 -16.70
C ARG A 52 -25.32 20.84 -15.50
N ASN A 53 -26.54 20.32 -15.42
CA ASN A 53 -27.35 20.44 -14.21
C ASN A 53 -26.95 19.33 -13.24
N GLY A 54 -26.57 19.71 -12.02
CA GLY A 54 -26.09 18.79 -10.99
C GLY A 54 -24.61 18.41 -11.13
N ALA A 55 -24.13 17.60 -10.19
CA ALA A 55 -22.75 17.15 -10.19
C ALA A 55 -22.48 16.16 -11.33
N MET A 56 -21.32 16.29 -11.97
CA MET A 56 -20.80 15.30 -12.91
C MET A 56 -20.40 14.02 -12.20
N ALA A 57 -19.75 14.16 -11.04
CA ALA A 57 -19.27 13.07 -10.21
C ALA A 57 -19.41 13.42 -8.73
N SER A 58 -19.59 12.40 -7.90
CA SER A 58 -19.66 12.51 -6.44
C SER A 58 -18.82 11.40 -5.82
N LEU A 59 -17.97 11.76 -4.87
CA LEU A 59 -17.13 10.84 -4.11
C LEU A 59 -17.49 10.99 -2.64
N VAL A 60 -17.97 9.91 -2.02
CA VAL A 60 -18.19 9.85 -0.58
C VAL A 60 -17.02 9.10 0.01
N LEU A 61 -16.20 9.79 0.79
CA LEU A 61 -14.97 9.24 1.36
C LEU A 61 -14.98 9.46 2.87
N ASN A 62 -14.32 8.57 3.59
CA ASN A 62 -14.09 8.73 5.00
C ASN A 62 -12.71 8.22 5.39
N ASP A 63 -12.23 8.73 6.51
CA ASP A 63 -11.01 8.24 7.15
C ASP A 63 -11.06 8.59 8.64
N SER A 64 -10.06 8.15 9.39
CA SER A 64 -9.94 8.41 10.81
C SER A 64 -8.56 8.92 11.19
N ILE A 65 -8.55 9.82 12.18
CA ILE A 65 -7.37 10.32 12.86
C ILE A 65 -7.61 10.15 14.36
N PHE A 66 -6.54 9.88 15.12
CA PHE A 66 -6.63 9.67 16.55
C PHE A 66 -5.50 10.40 17.29
N TRP A 67 -5.76 10.67 18.56
CA TRP A 67 -4.80 11.20 19.52
C TRP A 67 -4.82 10.32 20.76
N GLU A 68 -3.65 10.06 21.32
CA GLU A 68 -3.50 9.25 22.51
C GLU A 68 -2.57 9.94 23.49
N GLU A 69 -2.92 9.86 24.77
CA GLU A 69 -2.09 10.37 25.86
C GLU A 69 -2.12 9.38 27.04
N GLY A 70 -0.97 9.27 27.71
CA GLY A 70 -0.79 8.35 28.84
C GLY A 70 -0.27 9.07 30.07
N ALA A 71 -0.91 8.87 31.23
CA ALA A 71 -0.41 9.39 32.50
C ALA A 71 -0.71 8.47 33.69
N SER A 72 -0.03 8.69 34.82
CA SER A 72 -0.23 7.93 36.06
C SER A 72 -1.61 8.15 36.72
N THR A 73 -2.33 9.21 36.33
CA THR A 73 -3.70 9.49 36.76
C THR A 73 -4.59 9.84 35.57
N GLU A 74 -5.87 9.46 35.64
CA GLU A 74 -6.85 9.78 34.60
C GLU A 74 -6.95 11.29 34.35
N THR A 75 -6.98 12.11 35.42
CA THR A 75 -7.07 13.57 35.30
C THR A 75 -5.87 14.16 34.55
N SER A 76 -4.66 13.65 34.80
CA SER A 76 -3.47 14.13 34.11
C SER A 76 -3.49 13.74 32.63
N ALA A 77 -3.91 12.51 32.31
CA ALA A 77 -4.00 12.04 30.92
C ALA A 77 -5.05 12.84 30.14
N MET A 78 -6.23 13.09 30.75
CA MET A 78 -7.27 13.93 30.16
C MET A 78 -6.84 15.38 29.94
N ALA A 79 -6.03 15.94 30.84
CA ALA A 79 -5.54 17.31 30.72
C ALA A 79 -4.52 17.49 29.59
N GLN A 80 -3.81 16.42 29.24
CA GLN A 80 -2.81 16.39 28.14
C GLN A 80 -3.46 16.09 26.78
N LEU A 81 -4.60 15.39 26.78
CA LEU A 81 -5.33 15.06 25.56
C LEU A 81 -5.69 16.30 24.75
N ILE A 82 -5.80 16.11 23.42
CA ILE A 82 -6.19 17.17 22.50
C ILE A 82 -7.45 17.91 22.95
N LYS A 83 -7.36 19.25 22.94
CA LYS A 83 -8.49 20.14 23.25
C LYS A 83 -9.49 20.18 22.11
N ASP A 84 -10.76 20.44 22.41
CA ASP A 84 -11.84 20.40 21.42
C ASP A 84 -11.63 21.37 20.24
N GLU A 85 -11.09 22.57 20.48
CA GLU A 85 -10.76 23.53 19.42
C GLU A 85 -9.69 22.99 18.46
N GLU A 86 -8.63 22.41 19.02
CA GLU A 86 -7.54 21.82 18.24
C GLU A 86 -8.01 20.56 17.51
N LEU A 87 -8.87 19.76 18.14
CA LEU A 87 -9.51 18.61 17.51
C LEU A 87 -10.31 19.03 16.29
N ILE A 88 -11.17 20.05 16.40
CA ILE A 88 -11.95 20.56 15.26
C ILE A 88 -11.01 21.05 14.15
N ARG A 89 -9.96 21.80 14.51
CA ARG A 89 -8.98 22.31 13.55
C ARG A 89 -8.28 21.19 12.79
N GLN A 90 -7.66 20.26 13.50
CA GLN A 90 -6.90 19.15 12.89
C GLN A 90 -7.81 18.20 12.12
N THR A 91 -9.00 17.87 12.63
CA THR A 91 -9.94 17.02 11.89
C THR A 91 -10.48 17.70 10.63
N SER A 92 -10.65 19.02 10.64
CA SER A 92 -11.07 19.79 9.47
C SER A 92 -9.98 19.83 8.40
N ASP A 93 -8.74 20.09 8.80
CA ASP A 93 -7.57 20.05 7.92
C ASP A 93 -7.38 18.63 7.34
N PHE A 94 -7.40 17.62 8.20
CA PHE A 94 -7.37 16.21 7.80
C PHE A 94 -8.48 15.87 6.80
N GLY A 95 -9.71 16.34 7.02
CA GLY A 95 -10.82 16.19 6.08
C GLY A 95 -10.56 16.74 4.68
N GLY A 96 -9.78 17.83 4.56
CA GLY A 96 -9.33 18.36 3.27
C GLY A 96 -8.35 17.44 2.55
N THR A 97 -7.57 16.64 3.28
CA THR A 97 -6.57 15.73 2.70
C THR A 97 -7.17 14.41 2.19
N ILE A 98 -8.24 13.91 2.83
CA ILE A 98 -8.93 12.64 2.47
C ILE A 98 -9.17 12.49 0.95
N PRO A 99 -9.76 13.48 0.25
CA PRO A 99 -10.01 13.34 -1.19
C PRO A 99 -8.78 13.48 -2.09
N VAL A 100 -7.65 14.02 -1.61
CA VAL A 100 -6.49 14.37 -2.44
C VAL A 100 -5.93 13.13 -3.16
N ASN A 101 -5.83 12.00 -2.47
CA ASN A 101 -5.36 10.72 -3.02
C ASN A 101 -6.31 10.11 -4.07
N LYS A 102 -7.53 10.63 -4.20
CA LYS A 102 -8.49 10.22 -5.25
C LYS A 102 -8.49 11.18 -6.44
N LEU A 103 -7.97 12.38 -6.27
CA LEU A 103 -7.92 13.43 -7.29
C LEU A 103 -6.56 13.49 -8.00
N THR A 104 -5.49 13.12 -7.32
CA THR A 104 -4.12 13.20 -7.82
C THR A 104 -3.42 11.84 -7.79
N PRO A 105 -2.47 11.59 -8.70
CA PRO A 105 -1.57 10.44 -8.56
C PRO A 105 -0.83 10.50 -7.22
N SER A 106 -0.76 9.36 -6.53
CA SER A 106 -0.12 9.26 -5.22
C SER A 106 0.84 8.07 -5.18
N TRP A 107 1.93 8.23 -4.43
CA TRP A 107 2.84 7.12 -4.13
C TRP A 107 2.24 6.22 -3.05
N LYS A 108 2.32 4.90 -3.26
CA LYS A 108 1.96 3.88 -2.28
C LYS A 108 3.22 3.13 -1.89
N THR A 109 3.63 3.25 -0.64
CA THR A 109 4.75 2.45 -0.11
C THR A 109 4.28 1.00 0.06
N SER A 110 4.98 0.08 -0.56
CA SER A 110 4.75 -1.35 -0.40
C SER A 110 6.03 -2.05 0.04
N GLN A 111 5.89 -3.02 0.94
CA GLN A 111 6.99 -3.88 1.33
C GLN A 111 7.13 -5.02 0.31
N ARG A 112 8.36 -5.27 -0.12
CA ARG A 112 8.71 -6.38 -1.01
C ARG A 112 9.68 -7.32 -0.30
N PHE A 113 9.59 -8.60 -0.63
CA PHE A 113 10.51 -9.61 -0.14
C PHE A 113 11.16 -10.32 -1.33
N TYR A 114 12.37 -10.81 -1.10
CA TYR A 114 13.09 -11.65 -2.05
C TYR A 114 13.84 -12.74 -1.29
N TYR A 115 14.17 -13.82 -1.98
CA TYR A 115 14.92 -14.92 -1.40
C TYR A 115 16.42 -14.69 -1.59
N SER A 116 17.17 -14.59 -0.49
CA SER A 116 18.63 -14.43 -0.50
C SER A 116 19.40 -15.75 -0.35
N ASN A 117 18.73 -16.84 0.02
CA ASN A 117 19.36 -18.11 0.35
C ASN A 117 18.84 -19.26 -0.53
N GLY A 118 19.72 -20.22 -0.84
CA GLY A 118 19.38 -21.43 -1.59
C GLY A 118 20.51 -21.95 -2.49
N SER A 119 21.43 -21.07 -2.89
CA SER A 119 22.67 -21.41 -3.60
C SER A 119 23.73 -20.33 -3.35
N VAL A 120 24.95 -20.54 -3.87
CA VAL A 120 26.01 -19.50 -3.87
C VAL A 120 25.54 -18.29 -4.68
N ASN A 121 25.02 -18.50 -5.90
CA ASN A 121 24.52 -17.43 -6.76
C ASN A 121 23.38 -16.62 -6.09
N MET A 122 22.49 -17.25 -5.31
CA MET A 122 21.43 -16.51 -4.61
C MET A 122 21.99 -15.60 -3.50
N ARG A 123 23.05 -16.03 -2.82
CA ARG A 123 23.71 -15.23 -1.77
C ARG A 123 24.51 -14.08 -2.36
N ASP A 124 25.22 -14.33 -3.46
CA ASP A 124 25.96 -13.30 -4.19
C ASP A 124 25.00 -12.26 -4.77
N ALA A 125 23.86 -12.68 -5.32
CA ALA A 125 22.81 -11.77 -5.77
C ALA A 125 22.26 -10.89 -4.64
N ALA A 126 22.17 -11.40 -3.41
CA ALA A 126 21.76 -10.60 -2.26
C ALA A 126 22.80 -9.55 -1.83
N VAL A 127 24.08 -9.72 -2.20
CA VAL A 127 25.09 -8.66 -2.07
C VAL A 127 24.79 -7.57 -3.10
N TYR A 128 24.63 -7.94 -4.38
CA TYR A 128 24.33 -6.99 -5.45
C TYR A 128 23.03 -6.19 -5.23
N VAL A 129 21.97 -6.82 -4.71
CA VAL A 129 20.73 -6.09 -4.34
C VAL A 129 21.00 -5.02 -3.27
N ARG A 130 21.86 -5.29 -2.29
CA ARG A 130 22.22 -4.31 -1.25
C ARG A 130 23.05 -3.16 -1.80
N GLU A 131 23.83 -3.42 -2.85
CA GLU A 131 24.63 -2.44 -3.58
C GLU A 131 23.84 -1.73 -4.70
N GLN A 132 22.52 -2.02 -4.82
CA GLN A 132 21.63 -1.51 -5.87
C GLN A 132 22.02 -1.92 -7.30
N GLU A 133 22.84 -2.95 -7.46
CA GLU A 133 23.25 -3.51 -8.75
C GLU A 133 22.26 -4.59 -9.23
N TRP A 134 21.05 -4.14 -9.60
CA TRP A 134 19.92 -5.02 -9.91
C TRP A 134 20.16 -5.94 -11.12
N GLU A 135 20.89 -5.47 -12.13
CA GLU A 135 21.21 -6.24 -13.33
C GLU A 135 22.09 -7.45 -13.01
N LYS A 136 23.15 -7.27 -12.21
CA LYS A 136 24.04 -8.37 -11.80
C LYS A 136 23.32 -9.38 -10.92
N ALA A 137 22.43 -8.90 -10.03
CA ALA A 137 21.57 -9.79 -9.24
C ALA A 137 20.65 -10.63 -10.14
N PHE A 138 20.06 -10.01 -11.16
CA PHE A 138 19.16 -10.67 -12.09
C PHE A 138 19.86 -11.74 -12.94
N GLU A 139 21.08 -11.48 -13.42
CA GLU A 139 21.88 -12.48 -14.16
C GLU A 139 22.07 -13.77 -13.34
N LEU A 140 22.37 -13.64 -12.05
CA LEU A 140 22.53 -14.76 -11.14
C LEU A 140 21.21 -15.51 -10.89
N TRP A 141 20.11 -14.80 -10.72
CA TRP A 141 18.79 -15.42 -10.57
C TRP A 141 18.34 -16.15 -11.83
N GLN A 142 18.58 -15.57 -13.00
CA GLN A 142 18.24 -16.18 -14.28
C GLN A 142 19.06 -17.44 -14.53
N LYS A 143 20.37 -17.41 -14.23
CA LYS A 143 21.26 -18.57 -14.30
C LYS A 143 20.74 -19.71 -13.42
N GLU A 144 20.38 -19.43 -12.17
CA GLU A 144 19.84 -20.44 -11.25
C GLU A 144 18.48 -20.97 -11.69
N TYR A 145 17.60 -20.11 -12.22
CA TYR A 145 16.30 -20.53 -12.74
C TYR A 145 16.44 -21.54 -13.89
N GLN A 146 17.39 -21.32 -14.79
CA GLN A 146 17.66 -22.19 -15.94
C GLN A 146 18.34 -23.50 -15.54
N GLN A 147 19.33 -23.44 -14.64
CA GLN A 147 20.15 -24.61 -14.27
C GLN A 147 19.46 -25.54 -13.26
N SER A 148 18.62 -24.99 -12.38
CA SER A 148 18.04 -25.79 -11.30
C SER A 148 16.91 -26.71 -11.78
N LYS A 149 16.93 -27.97 -11.35
CA LYS A 149 15.79 -28.89 -11.50
C LYS A 149 14.76 -28.77 -10.38
N SER A 150 15.10 -28.05 -9.29
CA SER A 150 14.24 -27.92 -8.12
C SER A 150 13.15 -26.87 -8.36
N LYS A 151 11.88 -27.29 -8.34
CA LYS A 151 10.73 -26.39 -8.44
C LYS A 151 10.76 -25.30 -7.36
N LYS A 152 11.25 -25.62 -6.16
CA LYS A 152 11.42 -24.66 -5.07
C LYS A 152 12.45 -23.58 -5.39
N VAL A 153 13.57 -23.94 -6.03
CA VAL A 153 14.58 -22.94 -6.45
C VAL A 153 14.07 -22.11 -7.61
N LYS A 154 13.40 -22.74 -8.60
CA LYS A 154 12.75 -22.02 -9.70
C LYS A 154 11.69 -21.02 -9.22
N MET A 155 10.86 -21.41 -8.25
CA MET A 155 9.87 -20.54 -7.63
C MET A 155 10.53 -19.29 -7.02
N ARG A 156 11.59 -19.50 -6.23
CA ARG A 156 12.31 -18.40 -5.55
C ARG A 156 12.98 -17.45 -6.53
N THR A 157 13.67 -18.00 -7.52
CA THR A 157 14.37 -17.21 -8.55
C THR A 157 13.37 -16.49 -9.45
N ALA A 158 12.23 -17.10 -9.80
CA ALA A 158 11.16 -16.42 -10.53
C ALA A 158 10.57 -15.24 -9.74
N LEU A 159 10.36 -15.40 -8.42
CA LEU A 159 9.92 -14.28 -7.57
C LEU A 159 10.94 -13.14 -7.58
N ASN A 160 12.22 -13.46 -7.40
CA ASN A 160 13.26 -12.44 -7.41
C ASN A 160 13.36 -11.74 -8.78
N SER A 161 13.21 -12.48 -9.88
CA SER A 161 13.12 -11.91 -11.24
C SER A 161 11.93 -10.96 -11.40
N ALA A 162 10.77 -11.29 -10.82
CA ALA A 162 9.63 -10.39 -10.81
C ALA A 162 9.96 -9.06 -10.09
N LEU A 163 10.64 -9.14 -8.95
CA LEU A 163 11.12 -7.96 -8.23
C LEU A 163 12.09 -7.14 -9.07
N TYR A 164 13.03 -7.77 -9.77
CA TYR A 164 13.92 -7.07 -10.70
C TYR A 164 13.13 -6.25 -11.73
N TYR A 165 12.17 -6.85 -12.42
CA TYR A 165 11.38 -6.14 -13.42
C TYR A 165 10.52 -5.03 -12.82
N GLU A 166 10.02 -5.19 -11.58
CA GLU A 166 9.34 -4.09 -10.87
C GLU A 166 10.28 -2.91 -10.60
N MET A 167 11.54 -3.18 -10.22
CA MET A 167 12.55 -2.13 -9.99
C MET A 167 12.96 -1.39 -11.27
N GLN A 168 12.86 -2.05 -12.43
CA GLN A 168 13.08 -1.46 -13.76
C GLN A 168 11.83 -0.78 -14.34
N ASP A 169 10.75 -0.67 -13.55
CA ASP A 169 9.42 -0.18 -13.96
C ASP A 169 8.77 -0.97 -15.13
N SER A 170 9.27 -2.17 -15.42
CA SER A 170 8.71 -3.08 -16.40
C SER A 170 7.62 -3.97 -15.77
N ILE A 171 6.51 -3.31 -15.42
CA ILE A 171 5.40 -3.95 -14.69
C ILE A 171 4.80 -5.17 -15.42
N PRO A 172 4.62 -5.17 -16.76
CA PRO A 172 4.12 -6.35 -17.46
C PRO A 172 5.00 -7.59 -17.27
N GLN A 173 6.33 -7.41 -17.33
CA GLN A 173 7.28 -8.50 -17.11
C GLN A 173 7.28 -8.93 -15.64
N ALA A 174 7.16 -8.00 -14.69
CA ALA A 174 7.03 -8.32 -13.28
C ALA A 174 5.81 -9.22 -13.00
N VAL A 175 4.66 -8.89 -13.60
CA VAL A 175 3.42 -9.70 -13.50
C VAL A 175 3.61 -11.09 -14.08
N GLU A 176 4.25 -11.21 -15.24
CA GLU A 176 4.54 -12.51 -15.87
C GLU A 176 5.39 -13.41 -14.96
N TRP A 177 6.52 -12.88 -14.46
CA TRP A 177 7.42 -13.62 -13.58
C TRP A 177 6.79 -13.96 -12.22
N ALA A 178 5.99 -13.06 -11.65
CA ALA A 178 5.26 -13.32 -10.41
C ALA A 178 4.19 -14.41 -10.60
N THR A 179 3.54 -14.46 -11.77
CA THR A 179 2.59 -15.52 -12.13
C THR A 179 3.28 -16.88 -12.23
N ILE A 180 4.45 -16.93 -12.88
CA ILE A 180 5.29 -18.14 -12.94
C ILE A 180 5.66 -18.60 -11.51
N ALA A 181 6.08 -17.67 -10.66
CA ALA A 181 6.42 -17.96 -9.27
C ALA A 181 5.22 -18.50 -8.47
N GLN A 182 4.03 -17.93 -8.65
CA GLN A 182 2.79 -18.37 -8.00
C GLN A 182 2.41 -19.80 -8.40
N ASN A 183 2.45 -20.12 -9.70
CA ASN A 183 2.16 -21.46 -10.20
C ASN A 183 3.13 -22.51 -9.64
N LEU A 184 4.43 -22.18 -9.60
CA LEU A 184 5.44 -23.06 -9.00
C LEU A 184 5.22 -23.23 -7.49
N ALA A 185 4.75 -22.19 -6.78
CA ALA A 185 4.46 -22.25 -5.35
C ALA A 185 3.30 -23.20 -5.05
N ASP A 186 2.23 -23.15 -5.83
CA ASP A 186 1.10 -24.09 -5.71
C ASP A 186 1.55 -25.55 -5.89
N GLU A 187 2.39 -25.82 -6.90
CA GLU A 187 2.93 -27.16 -7.14
C GLU A 187 3.81 -27.66 -5.99
N VAL A 188 4.69 -26.80 -5.46
CA VAL A 188 5.57 -27.13 -4.33
C VAL A 188 4.75 -27.44 -3.09
N GLU A 189 3.72 -26.64 -2.79
CA GLU A 189 2.89 -26.82 -1.60
C GLU A 189 1.99 -28.06 -1.69
N LYS A 190 1.43 -28.35 -2.87
CA LYS A 190 0.71 -29.60 -3.13
C LYS A 190 1.60 -30.83 -2.94
N ALA A 191 2.86 -30.77 -3.37
CA ALA A 191 3.81 -31.85 -3.17
C ALA A 191 4.15 -32.05 -1.67
N THR A 192 4.41 -30.97 -0.93
CA THR A 192 4.70 -31.01 0.51
C THR A 192 3.52 -31.55 1.33
N THR A 193 2.28 -31.17 0.98
CA THR A 193 1.08 -31.63 1.68
C THR A 193 0.87 -33.14 1.52
N LYS A 194 1.19 -33.70 0.35
CA LYS A 194 1.16 -35.15 0.11
C LYS A 194 2.23 -35.91 0.91
N MET A 195 3.36 -35.26 1.23
CA MET A 195 4.49 -35.85 1.95
C MET A 195 4.33 -35.85 3.49
N LYS A 196 3.20 -35.37 4.05
CA LYS A 196 2.94 -35.28 5.51
C LYS A 196 4.07 -34.59 6.30
N GLU A 197 4.80 -33.65 5.68
CA GLU A 197 5.82 -32.88 6.38
C GLU A 197 5.15 -32.00 7.46
N LYS A 198 5.67 -32.04 8.69
CA LYS A 198 5.24 -31.13 9.76
C LYS A 198 5.59 -29.69 9.35
N LYS A 199 4.63 -28.93 8.86
CA LYS A 199 4.78 -27.48 8.73
C LYS A 199 4.88 -26.87 10.11
N SER A 200 5.90 -26.04 10.34
CA SER A 200 5.93 -25.18 11.53
C SER A 200 4.71 -24.26 11.49
N ILE A 201 4.08 -24.01 12.64
CA ILE A 201 3.00 -23.03 12.80
C ILE A 201 3.40 -21.61 12.37
N TYR A 202 4.71 -21.34 12.25
CA TYR A 202 5.27 -20.07 11.78
C TYR A 202 5.65 -20.05 10.29
N THR A 203 5.47 -21.16 9.55
CA THR A 203 5.77 -21.19 8.11
C THR A 203 4.58 -20.65 7.33
N PHE A 204 4.67 -19.38 6.93
CA PHE A 204 3.68 -18.78 6.05
C PHE A 204 3.77 -19.38 4.63
N PRO A 205 2.65 -19.73 3.98
CA PRO A 205 2.68 -20.31 2.63
C PRO A 205 3.32 -19.36 1.60
N ASN A 206 4.18 -19.91 0.74
CA ASN A 206 4.79 -19.14 -0.35
C ASN A 206 3.70 -18.73 -1.35
N TYR A 207 2.75 -19.62 -1.63
CA TYR A 207 1.65 -19.33 -2.56
C TYR A 207 0.89 -18.08 -2.13
N PHE A 208 0.51 -17.98 -0.86
CA PHE A 208 -0.20 -16.81 -0.35
C PHE A 208 0.66 -15.55 -0.45
N SER A 209 1.92 -15.61 -0.01
CA SER A 209 2.84 -14.46 -0.04
C SER A 209 3.03 -13.90 -1.45
N ILE A 210 3.23 -14.80 -2.42
CA ILE A 210 3.41 -14.44 -3.83
C ILE A 210 2.09 -13.94 -4.43
N SER A 211 0.95 -14.49 -4.00
CA SER A 211 -0.37 -14.02 -4.45
C SER A 211 -0.67 -12.59 -4.03
N VAL A 212 -0.31 -12.21 -2.80
CA VAL A 212 -0.44 -10.81 -2.33
C VAL A 212 0.44 -9.90 -3.20
N TYR A 213 1.68 -10.31 -3.45
CA TYR A 213 2.58 -9.54 -4.32
C TYR A 213 2.06 -9.41 -5.76
N LEU A 214 1.58 -10.49 -6.36
CA LEU A 214 0.99 -10.48 -7.70
C LEU A 214 -0.26 -9.61 -7.77
N SER A 215 -1.08 -9.59 -6.71
CA SER A 215 -2.25 -8.72 -6.61
C SER A 215 -1.84 -7.24 -6.64
N ASP A 216 -0.81 -6.85 -5.88
CA ASP A 216 -0.28 -5.49 -5.90
C ASP A 216 0.24 -5.11 -7.30
N LEU A 217 1.00 -5.99 -7.96
CA LEU A 217 1.51 -5.74 -9.31
C LEU A 217 0.36 -5.63 -10.34
N SER A 218 -0.67 -6.46 -10.21
CA SER A 218 -1.83 -6.44 -11.10
C SER A 218 -2.65 -5.15 -10.91
N GLU A 219 -2.83 -4.70 -9.66
CA GLU A 219 -3.42 -3.39 -9.36
C GLU A 219 -2.61 -2.26 -10.01
N ARG A 220 -1.28 -2.27 -9.84
CA ARG A 220 -0.39 -1.29 -10.49
C ARG A 220 -0.54 -1.33 -12.01
N MET A 221 -0.48 -2.51 -12.62
CA MET A 221 -0.62 -2.70 -14.07
C MET A 221 -1.95 -2.14 -14.61
N SER A 222 -3.05 -2.39 -13.89
CA SER A 222 -4.38 -1.89 -14.28
C SER A 222 -4.48 -0.36 -14.23
N ASN A 223 -3.67 0.28 -13.39
CA ASN A 223 -3.67 1.74 -13.20
C ASN A 223 -2.67 2.48 -14.11
N ILE A 224 -1.74 1.79 -14.78
CA ILE A 224 -0.73 2.42 -15.66
C ILE A 224 -1.39 3.28 -16.75
N ALA A 225 -2.42 2.76 -17.42
CA ALA A 225 -3.10 3.52 -18.49
C ALA A 225 -3.71 4.83 -17.97
N LYS A 226 -4.32 4.79 -16.78
CA LYS A 226 -4.89 5.97 -16.13
C LYS A 226 -3.81 6.96 -15.71
N LEU A 227 -2.70 6.46 -15.16
CA LEU A 227 -1.55 7.28 -14.78
C LEU A 227 -0.96 7.98 -16.01
N ASN A 228 -0.70 7.25 -17.10
CA ASN A 228 -0.19 7.81 -18.34
C ASN A 228 -1.13 8.89 -18.89
N MET A 229 -2.44 8.64 -18.93
CA MET A 229 -3.41 9.66 -19.34
C MET A 229 -3.34 10.95 -18.50
N GLN A 230 -3.05 10.84 -17.19
CA GLN A 230 -2.90 12.00 -16.31
C GLN A 230 -1.54 12.70 -16.44
N MET A 231 -0.48 11.94 -16.75
CA MET A 231 0.90 12.42 -16.73
C MET A 231 1.45 12.79 -18.11
N ASP A 232 0.90 12.26 -19.20
CA ASP A 232 1.38 12.48 -20.58
C ASP A 232 1.32 13.97 -20.97
N ARG A 233 0.38 14.73 -20.40
CA ARG A 233 0.30 16.19 -20.60
C ARG A 233 1.52 16.97 -20.12
N PHE A 234 2.39 16.36 -19.32
CA PHE A 234 3.60 16.99 -18.78
C PHE A 234 4.88 16.54 -19.49
N LYS A 235 4.79 15.65 -20.49
CA LYS A 235 5.96 15.13 -21.20
C LYS A 235 6.55 16.14 -22.21
N ASP A 236 5.79 17.15 -22.60
CA ASP A 236 6.20 18.17 -23.58
C ASP A 236 6.83 19.42 -22.92
N ASP A 237 6.95 19.46 -21.59
CA ASP A 237 7.31 20.67 -20.82
C ASP A 237 8.68 20.61 -20.09
N PHE A 238 9.57 19.65 -20.41
CA PHE A 238 10.91 19.54 -19.80
C PHE A 238 12.03 19.24 -20.80
#